data_AF-A0AAU2DJC7-F1
#
_entry.id   AF-A0AAU2DJC7-F1
#
_cell.length_a   1.000
_cell.length_b   1.000
_cell.length_c   1.000
_cell.angle_alpha   90.00
_cell.angle_beta   90.00
_cell.angle_gamma   90.00
#
_symmetry.space_group_name_H-M   'P 1'
#
loop_
_entity.id
_entity.type
_entity.pdbx_description
1 polymer ?
#
loop_
_entity_poly.entity_id
_entity_poly.type
_entity_poly.pdbx_seq_one_letter_code
_entity_poly.pdbx_strand_id
1 'polypeptide(L)' 'MLIASTVAELSAARQIGLRFIGLARNPTVDQSLREAGCEITVPSLAPVLEAARSL' A
#
# COMPACT_ATOMS: atom_id res chain seq x y z
N MET A 1 -3.64 -0.16 10.41
CA MET A 1 -2.94 -0.42 9.13
C MET A 1 -3.85 0.08 8.02
N LEU A 2 -3.30 0.78 7.03
CA LEU A 2 -4.04 1.31 5.88
C LEU A 2 -3.63 0.56 4.60
N ILE A 3 -4.60 0.21 3.75
CA ILE A 3 -4.37 -0.30 2.40
C ILE A 3 -4.97 0.72 1.44
N ALA A 4 -4.14 1.40 0.66
CA ALA A 4 -4.59 2.48 -0.22
C ALA A 4 -3.67 2.66 -1.43
N SER A 5 -4.01 3.54 -2.36
CA SER A 5 -3.39 3.57 -3.69
C SER A 5 -2.76 4.90 -4.08
N THR A 6 -2.68 5.88 -3.17
CA THR A 6 -2.14 7.21 -3.48
C THR A 6 -0.99 7.62 -2.55
N VAL A 7 -0.13 8.51 -3.05
CA VAL A 7 0.97 9.11 -2.27
C VAL A 7 0.44 10.02 -1.16
N ALA A 8 -0.72 10.65 -1.36
CA ALA A 8 -1.38 11.47 -0.33
C ALA A 8 -1.79 10.60 0.87
N GLU A 9 -2.39 9.43 0.63
CA GLU A 9 -2.77 8.48 1.68
C GLU A 9 -1.54 7.89 2.39
N LEU A 10 -0.45 7.59 1.65
CA LEU A 10 0.81 7.15 2.25
C LEU A 10 1.38 8.23 3.18
N SER A 11 1.38 9.49 2.74
CA SER A 11 1.87 10.62 3.53
C SER A 11 1.03 10.82 4.78
N ALA A 12 -0.30 10.75 4.66
CA ALA A 12 -1.21 10.84 5.79
C ALA A 12 -0.99 9.68 6.78
N ALA A 13 -0.86 8.44 6.32
CA ALA A 13 -0.61 7.28 7.17
C ALA A 13 0.69 7.43 7.97
N ARG A 14 1.77 7.93 7.33
CA ARG A 14 3.05 8.19 8.02
C ARG A 14 2.93 9.25 9.10
N GLN A 15 2.21 10.35 8.86
CA GLN A 15 2.03 11.42 9.85
C GLN A 15 1.38 10.92 11.14
N ILE A 16 0.53 9.91 11.06
CA ILE A 16 -0.16 9.30 12.21
C ILE A 16 0.44 7.96 12.65
N GLY A 17 1.60 7.57 12.12
CA GLY A 17 2.31 6.35 12.51
C GLY A 17 1.61 5.04 12.13
N LEU A 18 0.71 5.06 11.13
CA LEU A 18 0.05 3.85 10.63
C LEU A 18 0.92 3.11 9.61
N ARG A 19 1.02 1.78 9.77
CA ARG A 19 1.52 0.89 8.71
C ARG A 19 0.68 1.04 7.44
N PHE A 20 1.34 1.04 6.29
CA PHE A 20 0.74 1.23 4.96
C PHE A 20 1.10 0.09 4.01
N ILE A 21 0.12 -0.38 3.23
CA ILE A 21 0.33 -1.30 2.11
C ILE A 21 -0.23 -0.61 0.85
N GLY A 22 0.62 -0.44 -0.16
CA GLY A 22 0.23 0.18 -1.42
C GLY A 22 -0.55 -0.77 -2.33
N LEU A 23 -1.76 -0.39 -2.75
CA LEU A 23 -2.56 -1.11 -3.73
C LEU A 23 -2.27 -0.59 -5.14
N ALA A 24 -1.29 -1.18 -5.80
CA ALA A 24 -0.78 -0.74 -7.10
C ALA A 24 -1.42 -1.50 -8.26
N ARG A 25 -2.59 -1.06 -8.72
CA ARG A 25 -3.36 -1.74 -9.78
C ARG A 25 -2.82 -1.55 -11.20
N ASN A 26 -1.79 -0.70 -11.35
CA ASN A 26 -1.10 -0.46 -12.62
C ASN A 26 0.35 0.00 -12.35
N PRO A 27 1.24 -0.07 -13.37
CA PRO A 27 2.65 0.27 -13.21
C PRO A 27 2.90 1.72 -12.79
N THR A 28 2.09 2.67 -13.24
CA THR A 28 2.22 4.09 -12.87
C THR A 28 2.03 4.28 -11.38
N VAL A 29 0.99 3.67 -10.80
CA VAL A 29 0.71 3.75 -9.36
C VAL A 29 1.80 3.03 -8.55
N ASP A 30 2.26 1.86 -9.01
CA ASP A 30 3.35 1.13 -8.34
C ASP A 30 4.62 1.98 -8.26
N GLN A 31 5.01 2.58 -9.39
CA GLN A 31 6.18 3.44 -9.48
C GLN A 31 6.04 4.65 -8.55
N SER A 32 4.92 5.38 -8.59
CA SER A 32 4.70 6.55 -7.74
C SER A 32 4.74 6.20 -6.24
N LEU A 33 4.18 5.06 -5.83
CA LEU A 33 4.21 4.62 -4.43
C LEU A 33 5.62 4.22 -3.99
N ARG A 34 6.37 3.49 -4.84
CA ARG A 34 7.76 3.10 -4.56
C ARG A 34 8.68 4.32 -4.45
N GLU A 35 8.56 5.28 -5.36
CA GLU A 35 9.33 6.54 -5.32
C GLU A 35 9.02 7.35 -4.05
N ALA A 36 7.77 7.32 -3.59
CA ALA A 36 7.37 7.92 -2.32
C ALA A 36 7.83 7.10 -1.09
N GLY A 37 8.54 5.99 -1.27
CA GLY A 37 9.09 5.14 -0.22
C GLY A 37 8.10 4.14 0.39
N CYS A 38 7.04 3.77 -0.33
CA CYS A 38 6.16 2.68 0.08
C CYS A 38 6.94 1.36 0.06
N GLU A 39 7.10 0.72 1.22
CA GLU A 39 7.92 -0.50 1.36
C GLU A 39 7.26 -1.73 0.72
N ILE A 40 5.93 -1.84 0.83
CA ILE A 40 5.16 -2.99 0.34
C ILE A 40 4.08 -2.48 -0.61
N THR A 41 4.09 -3.00 -1.83
CA THR A 41 3.00 -2.83 -2.79
C THR A 41 2.44 -4.18 -3.21
N VAL A 42 1.14 -4.23 -3.46
CA VAL A 42 0.41 -5.41 -3.94
C VAL A 42 -0.42 -5.02 -5.17
N PRO A 43 -0.51 -5.91 -6.18
CA PRO A 43 -1.23 -5.60 -7.42
C PRO A 43 -2.76 -5.67 -7.25
N SER A 44 -3.22 -6.38 -6.21
CA SER A 44 -4.62 -6.56 -5.88
C SER A 44 -4.79 -6.81 -4.38
N LEU A 45 -6.04 -6.85 -3.89
CA LEU A 45 -6.31 -7.19 -2.49
C LEU A 45 -6.19 -8.68 -2.19
N ALA A 46 -6.19 -9.54 -3.21
CA ALA A 46 -6.19 -10.99 -3.01
C ALA A 46 -5.01 -11.48 -2.14
N PRO A 47 -3.75 -11.09 -2.39
CA PRO A 47 -2.61 -11.50 -1.55
C PRO A 47 -2.76 -11.08 -0.08
N VAL A 48 -3.41 -9.93 0.18
CA VAL A 48 -3.61 -9.42 1.55
C VAL A 48 -4.69 -10.23 2.26
N LEU A 49 -5.77 -10.56 1.57
CA LEU A 49 -6.87 -11.36 2.11
C LEU A 49 -6.43 -12.81 2.41
N GLU A 50 -5.64 -13.41 1.52
CA GLU A 50 -5.07 -14.75 1.75
C GLU A 50 -4.14 -14.78 2.97
N ALA A 51 -3.26 -13.77 3.10
CA ALA A 51 -2.41 -13.64 4.27
C ALA A 51 -3.24 -13.46 5.55
N ALA A 52 -4.26 -12.60 5.53
CA ALA A 52 -5.12 -12.36 6.68
C ALA A 52 -5.97 -13.57 7.09
N ARG A 53 -6.36 -14.42 6.12
CA ARG A 53 -7.11 -15.66 6.38
C ARG A 53 -6.26 -16.72 7.08
N SER A 54 -4.95 -16.65 6.91
CA SER A 54 -3.98 -17.63 7.43
C SER A 54 -3.41 -17.25 8.81
N LEU A 55 -3.95 -16.19 9.44
CA LEU A 55 -3.61 -15.71 10.78
C LEU A 55 -4.65 -16.17 11.80
#